data_AF-A0A1V0QW15-F1
#
_entry.id   AF-A0A1V0QW15-F1
#
_cell.length_a   1.000
_cell.length_b   1.000
_cell.length_c   1.000
_cell.angle_alpha   90.00
_cell.angle_beta   90.00
_cell.angle_gamma   90.00
#
_symmetry.space_group_name_H-M   'P 1'
#
loop_
_entity.id
_entity.type
_entity.pdbx_description
1 polymer ?
#
loop_
_entity_poly.entity_id
_entity_poly.type
_entity_poly.pdbx_seq_one_letter_code
_entity_poly.pdbx_strand_id
1 'polypeptide(L)'
;MAQRKGCLIGCGVALVLGAGLIVALFFGVGKFLDMADKSMVDPAVYGAVKTGDAESEVRDRLPSGESFVKSALKEGGPAEPEGSTCAWYISSGEPKNGEETVLRFCFKDGRLAEKAQYPMK
;
A
#
# COMPACT_ATOMS: atom_id res chain seq x y z
N MET A 1 -0.97 -11.13 -55.59
CA MET A 1 -1.50 -12.06 -54.57
C MET A 1 -0.96 -11.66 -53.19
N ALA A 2 -1.83 -11.73 -52.17
CA ALA A 2 -1.57 -11.78 -50.71
C ALA A 2 -1.04 -10.54 -49.95
N GLN A 3 -2.00 -9.70 -49.53
CA GLN A 3 -2.05 -8.96 -48.26
C GLN A 3 -1.54 -9.77 -47.06
N ARG A 4 -0.67 -9.21 -46.20
CA ARG A 4 -0.43 -9.73 -44.83
C ARG A 4 -0.32 -8.57 -43.83
N LYS A 5 -1.43 -8.37 -43.13
CA LYS A 5 -1.61 -7.56 -41.91
C LYS A 5 -0.85 -8.20 -40.75
N GLY A 6 -0.38 -7.40 -39.80
CA GLY A 6 -0.12 -7.87 -38.43
C GLY A 6 1.27 -7.52 -37.86
N CYS A 7 1.56 -6.23 -37.66
CA CYS A 7 2.79 -5.80 -36.99
C CYS A 7 2.55 -4.65 -36.00
N LEU A 8 1.48 -4.72 -35.18
CA LEU A 8 1.18 -3.65 -34.20
C LEU A 8 0.58 -4.15 -32.88
N ILE A 9 0.42 -5.46 -32.65
CA ILE A 9 -0.22 -6.01 -31.42
C ILE A 9 0.80 -6.80 -30.58
N GLY A 10 2.07 -6.38 -30.56
CA GLY A 10 3.16 -7.08 -29.87
C GLY A 10 3.59 -6.46 -28.53
N CYS A 11 3.47 -5.14 -28.38
CA CYS A 11 4.01 -4.44 -27.20
C CYS A 11 3.03 -4.32 -26.02
N GLY A 12 1.72 -4.42 -26.25
CA GLY A 12 0.72 -4.29 -25.18
C GLY A 12 0.61 -5.53 -24.28
N VAL A 13 0.82 -6.72 -24.85
CA VAL A 13 0.56 -8.00 -24.15
C VAL A 13 1.69 -8.36 -23.19
N ALA A 14 2.93 -7.97 -23.49
CA ALA A 14 4.08 -8.21 -22.61
C ALA A 14 4.02 -7.38 -21.31
N LEU A 15 3.52 -6.14 -21.38
CA LEU A 15 3.35 -5.27 -20.20
C LEU A 15 2.24 -5.78 -19.26
N VAL A 16 1.14 -6.29 -19.81
CA VAL A 16 0.01 -6.81 -19.01
C VAL A 16 0.37 -8.14 -18.34
N LEU A 17 1.10 -9.03 -19.03
CA LEU A 17 1.55 -10.30 -18.45
C LEU A 17 2.65 -10.12 -17.39
N GLY A 18 3.56 -9.14 -17.59
CA GLY A 18 4.58 -8.79 -16.61
C GLY A 18 3.99 -8.21 -15.33
N ALA A 19 2.99 -7.33 -15.44
CA ALA A 19 2.27 -6.80 -14.28
C ALA A 19 1.48 -7.90 -13.55
N GLY A 20 0.82 -8.80 -14.28
CA GLY A 20 0.02 -9.89 -13.70
C GLY A 20 0.85 -10.89 -12.88
N LEU A 21 2.07 -11.22 -13.32
CA LEU A 21 2.97 -12.13 -12.59
C LEU A 21 3.56 -11.51 -11.32
N ILE A 22 3.82 -10.20 -11.33
CA ILE A 22 4.24 -9.48 -10.12
C ILE A 22 3.09 -9.48 -9.10
N VAL A 23 1.86 -9.18 -9.53
CA VAL A 23 0.66 -9.20 -8.68
C VAL A 23 0.44 -10.59 -8.07
N ALA A 24 0.62 -11.67 -8.84
CA ALA A 24 0.47 -13.04 -8.33
C ALA A 24 1.52 -13.43 -7.26
N LEU A 25 2.77 -12.95 -7.38
CA LEU A 25 3.81 -13.19 -6.39
C LEU A 25 3.59 -12.36 -5.10
N PHE A 26 3.02 -11.16 -5.20
CA PHE A 26 2.61 -10.37 -4.02
C PHE A 26 1.35 -10.93 -3.34
N PHE A 27 0.43 -11.56 -4.09
CA PHE A 27 -0.78 -12.18 -3.55
C PHE A 27 -0.50 -13.43 -2.68
N GLY A 28 0.62 -14.12 -2.90
CA GLY A 28 0.93 -15.38 -2.21
C GLY A 28 1.29 -15.23 -0.72
N VAL A 29 1.74 -14.05 -0.30
CA VAL A 29 2.25 -13.83 1.08
C VAL A 29 1.20 -13.25 2.02
N GLY A 30 0.20 -12.53 1.50
CA GLY A 30 -0.78 -11.79 2.31
C GLY A 30 -1.76 -12.63 3.12
N LYS A 31 -1.93 -13.92 2.80
CA LYS A 31 -2.90 -14.81 3.48
C LYS A 31 -2.33 -15.57 4.71
N PHE A 32 -1.07 -15.38 5.07
CA PHE A 32 -0.43 -16.19 6.13
C PHE A 32 -0.32 -15.49 7.51
N LEU A 33 -0.75 -14.24 7.67
CA LEU A 33 -0.57 -13.46 8.91
C LEU A 33 -1.90 -13.20 9.67
N ASP A 34 -2.76 -14.20 9.81
CA ASP A 34 -4.10 -14.07 10.43
C ASP A 34 -4.10 -14.06 11.98
N MET A 35 -2.97 -13.75 12.64
CA MET A 35 -2.83 -13.89 14.10
C MET A 35 -2.30 -12.65 14.85
N ALA A 36 -2.00 -11.55 14.18
CA ALA A 36 -1.65 -10.28 14.82
C ALA A 36 -2.70 -9.22 14.47
N ASP A 37 -3.02 -8.34 15.41
CA ASP A 37 -4.13 -7.39 15.40
C ASP A 37 -4.50 -6.83 14.00
N LYS A 38 -5.81 -6.75 13.71
CA LYS A 38 -6.43 -6.30 12.44
C LYS A 38 -6.06 -4.86 11.98
N SER A 39 -5.11 -4.22 12.65
CA SER A 39 -4.63 -2.86 12.42
C SER A 39 -3.11 -2.78 12.20
N MET A 40 -2.41 -3.91 12.23
CA MET A 40 -0.96 -3.95 12.07
C MET A 40 -0.55 -4.18 10.60
N VAL A 41 0.49 -3.48 10.17
CA VAL A 41 1.06 -3.55 8.81
C VAL A 41 2.54 -3.92 8.91
N ASP A 42 2.94 -4.91 8.13
CA ASP A 42 4.33 -5.32 8.06
C ASP A 42 5.21 -4.20 7.44
N PRO A 43 6.38 -3.87 8.05
CA PRO A 43 7.31 -2.90 7.48
C PRO A 43 7.71 -3.19 6.02
N ALA A 44 7.77 -4.46 5.61
CA ALA A 44 8.04 -4.85 4.24
C ALA A 44 6.90 -4.46 3.29
N VAL A 45 5.63 -4.59 3.73
CA VAL A 45 4.46 -4.12 2.97
C VAL A 45 4.51 -2.59 2.80
N TYR A 46 4.81 -1.86 3.87
CA TYR A 46 5.00 -0.41 3.81
C TYR A 46 6.13 -0.01 2.84
N GLY A 47 7.23 -0.76 2.83
CA GLY A 47 8.36 -0.57 1.91
C GLY A 47 8.01 -0.86 0.45
N ALA A 48 7.18 -1.88 0.20
CA ALA A 48 6.78 -2.29 -1.13
C ALA A 48 5.81 -1.33 -1.82
N VAL A 49 4.96 -0.65 -1.04
CA VAL A 49 4.02 0.37 -1.52
C VAL A 49 4.76 1.68 -1.83
N LYS A 50 4.45 2.32 -2.97
CA LYS A 50 5.11 3.53 -3.45
C LYS A 50 4.11 4.63 -3.78
N THR A 51 4.53 5.89 -3.61
CA THR A 51 3.76 7.04 -4.09
C THR A 51 3.46 6.90 -5.58
N GLY A 52 2.21 7.11 -5.96
CA GLY A 52 1.69 6.92 -7.31
C GLY A 52 0.96 5.58 -7.55
N ASP A 53 1.14 4.60 -6.67
CA ASP A 53 0.44 3.31 -6.74
C ASP A 53 -1.09 3.52 -6.68
N ALA A 54 -1.84 2.64 -7.33
CA ALA A 54 -3.29 2.71 -7.33
C ALA A 54 -3.84 2.46 -5.91
N GLU A 55 -4.82 3.27 -5.49
CA GLU A 55 -5.41 3.16 -4.14
C GLU A 55 -5.97 1.76 -3.88
N SER A 56 -6.62 1.14 -4.87
CA SER A 56 -7.15 -0.22 -4.74
C SER A 56 -6.04 -1.24 -4.49
N GLU A 57 -4.94 -1.17 -5.24
CA GLU A 57 -3.81 -2.09 -5.08
C GLU A 57 -3.14 -1.93 -3.72
N VAL A 58 -3.03 -0.69 -3.23
CA VAL A 58 -2.49 -0.44 -1.89
C VAL A 58 -3.44 -0.98 -0.83
N ARG A 59 -4.73 -0.68 -0.92
CA ARG A 59 -5.74 -1.14 0.06
C ARG A 59 -5.89 -2.66 0.09
N ASP A 60 -5.69 -3.35 -1.03
CA ASP A 60 -5.73 -4.82 -1.10
C ASP A 60 -4.57 -5.48 -0.32
N ARG A 61 -3.45 -4.77 -0.13
CA ARG A 61 -2.29 -5.23 0.65
C ARG A 61 -2.36 -4.83 2.12
N LEU A 62 -3.25 -3.90 2.46
CA LEU A 62 -3.45 -3.40 3.81
C LEU A 62 -4.55 -4.21 4.51
N PRO A 63 -4.48 -4.36 5.84
CA PRO A 63 -5.59 -4.95 6.56
C PRO A 63 -6.85 -4.08 6.36
N SER A 64 -7.99 -4.75 6.21
CA SER A 64 -9.28 -4.10 5.95
C SER A 64 -9.78 -3.26 7.14
N GLY A 65 -9.12 -3.35 8.30
CA GLY A 65 -9.40 -2.54 9.47
C GLY A 65 -8.62 -1.23 9.43
N GLU A 66 -9.31 -0.12 9.18
CA GLU A 66 -8.80 1.17 9.65
C GLU A 66 -8.79 1.14 11.18
N SER A 67 -7.66 1.48 11.81
CA SER A 67 -7.58 1.47 13.27
C SER A 67 -8.66 2.36 13.88
N PHE A 68 -9.51 1.80 14.73
CA PHE A 68 -10.57 2.53 15.46
C PHE A 68 -10.04 3.68 16.33
N VAL A 69 -8.72 3.73 16.55
CA VAL A 69 -7.98 4.76 17.28
C VAL A 69 -7.39 5.86 16.38
N LYS A 70 -8.03 6.18 15.24
CA LYS A 70 -7.57 7.21 14.27
C LYS A 70 -7.08 8.50 14.93
N SER A 71 -7.76 8.99 15.97
CA SER A 71 -7.40 10.24 16.65
C SER A 71 -6.06 10.17 17.38
N ALA A 72 -5.78 9.05 18.08
CA ALA A 72 -4.51 8.85 18.78
C ALA A 72 -3.35 8.67 17.79
N LEU A 73 -3.59 7.95 16.68
CA LEU A 73 -2.57 7.71 15.66
C LEU A 73 -2.23 8.96 14.83
N LYS A 74 -3.12 9.94 14.76
CA LYS A 74 -2.86 11.23 14.08
C LYS A 74 -1.88 12.10 14.86
N GLU A 75 -1.78 11.93 16.17
CA GLU A 75 -0.98 12.79 17.03
C GLU A 75 0.52 12.58 16.77
N GLY A 76 1.27 13.68 16.66
CA GLY A 76 2.72 13.64 16.40
C GLY A 76 3.14 13.38 14.94
N GLY A 77 2.19 13.09 14.04
CA GLY A 77 2.45 12.92 12.61
C GLY A 77 2.57 14.23 11.83
N PRO A 78 3.16 14.21 10.62
CA PRO A 78 3.16 15.37 9.72
C PRO A 78 1.74 15.80 9.34
N ALA A 79 1.56 17.02 8.81
CA ALA A 79 0.26 17.46 8.32
C ALA A 79 -0.28 16.57 7.18
N GLU A 80 -1.60 16.42 7.08
CA GLU A 80 -2.25 15.69 5.98
C GLU A 80 -2.23 16.53 4.70
N PRO A 81 -1.89 15.96 3.53
CA PRO A 81 -1.96 16.68 2.26
C PRO A 81 -3.38 17.17 1.93
N GLU A 82 -3.50 18.37 1.36
CA GLU A 82 -4.80 18.94 1.02
C GLU A 82 -5.59 18.09 0.01
N GLY A 83 -6.86 17.83 0.35
CA GLY A 83 -7.78 17.04 -0.48
C GLY A 83 -7.43 15.55 -0.52
N SER A 84 -6.63 15.05 0.42
CA SER A 84 -6.33 13.62 0.54
C SER A 84 -7.21 12.94 1.60
N THR A 85 -7.44 11.64 1.43
CA THR A 85 -8.04 10.78 2.45
C THR A 85 -6.95 9.87 3.00
N CYS A 86 -6.62 10.03 4.28
CA CYS A 86 -5.56 9.26 4.91
C CYS A 86 -6.08 8.10 5.75
N ALA A 87 -5.31 7.02 5.78
CA ALA A 87 -5.46 5.86 6.65
C ALA A 87 -4.19 5.68 7.49
N TRP A 88 -4.37 5.21 8.73
CA TRP A 88 -3.31 4.98 9.70
C TRP A 88 -3.33 3.54 10.18
N TYR A 89 -2.13 3.00 10.36
CA TYR A 89 -1.89 1.64 10.83
C TYR A 89 -0.71 1.65 11.79
N ILE A 90 -0.63 0.60 12.62
CA ILE A 90 0.53 0.36 13.47
C ILE A 90 1.48 -0.58 12.71
N SER A 91 2.78 -0.36 12.81
CA SER A 91 3.79 -1.26 12.27
C SER A 91 3.86 -2.54 13.10
N SER A 92 3.85 -3.73 12.50
CA SER A 92 4.10 -4.99 13.23
C SER A 92 5.58 -5.23 13.55
N GLY A 93 6.48 -4.38 13.04
CA GLY A 93 7.91 -4.44 13.35
C GLY A 93 8.23 -4.03 14.79
N GLU A 94 9.49 -4.25 15.21
CA GLU A 94 9.92 -3.89 16.56
C GLU A 94 9.73 -2.39 16.85
N PRO A 95 9.24 -2.03 18.04
CA PRO A 95 9.05 -0.64 18.43
C PRO A 95 10.38 0.10 18.46
N LYS A 96 10.39 1.34 17.98
CA LYS A 96 11.59 2.17 17.95
C LYS A 96 11.65 2.96 19.25
N ASN A 97 12.73 2.82 20.02
CA ASN A 97 12.90 3.47 21.32
C ASN A 97 11.80 3.14 22.35
N GLY A 98 11.14 1.99 22.22
CA GLY A 98 9.99 1.61 23.06
C GLY A 98 8.66 2.23 22.63
N GLU A 99 8.63 2.99 21.53
CA GLU A 99 7.42 3.58 20.97
C GLU A 99 6.96 2.76 19.74
N GLU A 100 5.65 2.50 19.68
CA GLU A 100 5.00 1.91 18.50
C GLU A 100 5.21 2.81 17.28
N THR A 101 5.32 2.23 16.10
CA THR A 101 5.53 3.00 14.87
C THR A 101 4.22 3.13 14.09
N VAL A 102 3.78 4.36 13.84
CA VAL A 102 2.60 4.66 13.03
C VAL A 102 2.98 4.77 11.56
N LEU A 103 2.18 4.15 10.70
CA LEU A 103 2.29 4.16 9.26
C LEU A 103 1.06 4.87 8.68
N ARG A 104 1.28 6.00 8.01
CA ARG A 104 0.22 6.76 7.34
C ARG A 104 0.30 6.58 5.82
N PHE A 105 -0.86 6.36 5.21
CA PHE A 105 -1.06 6.32 3.77
C PHE A 105 -2.13 7.34 3.40
N CYS A 106 -1.80 8.32 2.56
CA CYS A 106 -2.73 9.36 2.12
C CYS A 106 -3.02 9.20 0.63
N PHE A 107 -4.30 9.06 0.30
CA PHE A 107 -4.77 8.84 -1.06
C PHE A 107 -5.40 10.09 -1.63
N LYS A 108 -5.14 10.36 -2.91
CA LYS A 108 -5.73 11.47 -3.67
C LYS A 108 -5.91 11.01 -5.11
N ASP A 109 -7.05 11.34 -5.71
CA ASP A 109 -7.36 11.00 -7.10
C ASP A 109 -7.19 9.49 -7.42
N GLY A 110 -7.55 8.63 -6.45
CA GLY A 110 -7.45 7.17 -6.58
C GLY A 110 -6.03 6.61 -6.56
N ARG A 111 -5.04 7.38 -6.09
CA ARG A 111 -3.63 6.98 -5.99
C ARG A 111 -3.04 7.33 -4.63
N LEU A 112 -1.99 6.62 -4.24
CA LEU A 112 -1.21 6.98 -3.06
C LEU A 112 -0.44 8.29 -3.35
N ALA A 113 -0.86 9.38 -2.70
CA ALA A 113 -0.23 10.69 -2.83
C ALA A 113 0.99 10.84 -1.91
N GLU A 114 0.89 10.28 -0.70
CA GLU A 114 1.96 10.36 0.29
C GLU A 114 1.92 9.16 1.24
N LYS A 115 3.09 8.76 1.73
CA LYS A 115 3.22 7.89 2.90
C LYS A 115 4.17 8.51 3.92
N ALA A 116 3.87 8.31 5.21
CA ALA A 116 4.70 8.79 6.31
C ALA A 116 4.87 7.70 7.38
N GLN A 117 5.98 7.76 8.10
CA GLN A 117 6.28 6.89 9.24
C GLN A 117 6.75 7.76 10.40
N TYR A 118 6.18 7.57 11.59
CA TYR A 118 6.53 8.34 12.79
C TYR A 118 6.23 7.52 14.06
N PRO A 119 6.92 7.78 15.19
CA PRO A 119 6.60 7.14 16.46
C PRO A 119 5.22 7.59 16.96
N MET A 120 4.48 6.66 17.55
CA MET A 120 3.25 6.94 18.29
C MET A 120 3.61 7.66 19.59
N LYS A 121 2.89 8.74 19.88
CA LYS A 121 3.07 9.52 21.11
C LYS A 121 2.04 9.16 22.19
#